data_AF-A0A812IBB4-F1
#
_entry.id   AF-A0A812IBB4-F1
#
_cell.length_a   1.000
_cell.length_b   1.000
_cell.length_c   1.000
_cell.angle_alpha   90.00
_cell.angle_beta   90.00
_cell.angle_gamma   90.00
#
_symmetry.space_group_name_H-M   'P 1'
#
loop_
_entity.id
_entity.type
_entity.pdbx_description
1 polymer ?
#
loop_
_entity_poly.entity_id
_entity_poly.type
_entity_poly.pdbx_seq_one_letter_code
_entity_poly.pdbx_strand_id
1 'polypeptide(L)'
;MVLQASDCVCLPGYGYDSVRQECDPCQRGEYKSTLADENCVKCGTSRSTEWTGSTGPSECKCDTGLFEEGGLCIACDIGYYCDGSGEKQACPSNSTTSRTKAFGSQECVCKPGYQRTGTSCQPCPREFYKPGDGDEQCSDRCPPGADSELGAVRRDDCFCKPNHTAELDERGDLAGCANCLFYSGLTCPGGFEKNGSSHAQPLAKEGWFRTGNITAIECTILQANSTSVCIGGTEECQAEPGQGRCSGDFPNECVQGSTGVLCGECSEGYARELRMEPCTSCIKQNMAWLLATILFDMVQISGLNFAMAWIVARGASQVKFALHSAMIRQVLHWKNACSILTDFELDRLLPFPWSERQAEAEDRCAGASCSLLRFPWPRELKAALDDFFTMLDVLPSANVYFSIACRSEKLFDDKDDKVHAKRLVPSLYYLGLPILSATCTILLCGILVYIVVPSGKKCGIFFSEAARETGPC
;
A
#
# COMPACT_ATOMS: atom_id res chain seq x y z
N MET A 1 -75.60 -46.68 -43.61
CA MET A 1 -76.25 -47.98 -43.37
C MET A 1 -75.26 -49.02 -43.90
N VAL A 2 -74.58 -49.73 -43.00
CA VAL A 2 -73.61 -50.78 -43.38
C VAL A 2 -74.43 -52.03 -43.71
N LEU A 3 -74.34 -52.53 -44.93
CA LEU A 3 -75.23 -53.59 -45.42
C LEU A 3 -74.52 -54.96 -45.53
N GLN A 4 -73.19 -55.01 -45.57
CA GLN A 4 -72.38 -56.24 -45.46
C GLN A 4 -71.04 -55.99 -44.73
N ALA A 5 -70.41 -57.05 -44.19
CA ALA A 5 -69.10 -56.96 -43.51
C ALA A 5 -67.96 -56.45 -44.41
N SER A 6 -68.12 -56.52 -45.74
CA SER A 6 -67.22 -55.97 -46.75
C SER A 6 -67.29 -54.44 -46.91
N ASP A 7 -68.26 -53.78 -46.28
CA ASP A 7 -68.40 -52.31 -46.30
C ASP A 7 -67.64 -51.64 -45.13
N CYS A 8 -67.04 -52.43 -44.24
CA CYS A 8 -66.25 -51.94 -43.12
C CYS A 8 -64.82 -51.61 -43.58
N VAL A 9 -64.45 -50.32 -43.49
CA VAL A 9 -63.10 -49.84 -43.79
C VAL A 9 -62.37 -49.36 -42.53
N CYS A 10 -61.04 -49.40 -42.53
CA CYS A 10 -60.25 -48.98 -41.37
C CYS A 10 -60.40 -47.48 -41.07
N LEU A 11 -60.63 -47.17 -39.78
CA LEU A 11 -60.69 -45.81 -39.23
C LEU A 11 -59.33 -45.07 -39.39
N PRO A 12 -59.33 -43.73 -39.33
CA PRO A 12 -58.10 -42.96 -39.11
C PRO A 12 -57.32 -43.50 -37.90
N GLY A 13 -56.00 -43.55 -38.00
CA GLY A 13 -55.12 -44.16 -37.00
C GLY A 13 -54.97 -45.68 -37.10
N TYR A 14 -55.75 -46.38 -37.94
CA TYR A 14 -55.62 -47.83 -38.10
C TYR A 14 -55.34 -48.19 -39.56
N GLY A 15 -54.21 -48.86 -39.81
CA GLY A 15 -53.78 -49.35 -41.12
C GLY A 15 -54.28 -50.75 -41.41
N TYR A 16 -54.57 -51.04 -42.67
CA TYR A 16 -55.09 -52.34 -43.08
C TYR A 16 -53.97 -53.38 -43.26
N ASP A 17 -53.98 -54.47 -42.48
CA ASP A 17 -53.08 -55.62 -42.68
C ASP A 17 -53.74 -56.64 -43.62
N SER A 18 -53.30 -56.65 -44.88
CA SER A 18 -53.79 -57.58 -45.92
C SER A 18 -53.57 -59.07 -45.60
N VAL A 19 -52.66 -59.41 -44.68
CA VAL A 19 -52.35 -60.80 -44.28
C VAL A 19 -53.32 -61.29 -43.21
N ARG A 20 -53.66 -60.42 -42.24
CA ARG A 20 -54.58 -60.74 -41.14
C ARG A 20 -56.03 -60.37 -41.42
N GLN A 21 -56.27 -59.55 -42.45
CA GLN A 21 -57.57 -58.94 -42.75
C GLN A 21 -58.11 -58.12 -41.56
N GLU A 22 -57.22 -57.46 -40.81
CA GLU A 22 -57.53 -56.68 -39.61
C GLU A 22 -56.96 -55.25 -39.74
N CYS A 23 -57.54 -54.31 -38.98
CA CYS A 23 -57.06 -52.94 -38.90
C CYS A 23 -56.16 -52.79 -37.67
N ASP A 24 -54.86 -52.71 -37.87
CA ASP A 24 -53.87 -52.53 -36.80
C ASP A 24 -53.64 -51.04 -36.53
N PRO A 25 -53.48 -50.61 -35.27
CA PRO A 25 -53.14 -49.23 -34.96
C PRO A 25 -51.79 -48.87 -35.59
N CYS A 26 -51.71 -47.70 -36.22
CA CYS A 26 -50.47 -47.19 -36.80
C CYS A 26 -49.39 -47.14 -35.72
N GLN A 27 -48.25 -47.75 -36.01
CA GLN A 27 -47.13 -47.82 -35.06
C GLN A 27 -46.53 -46.43 -34.84
N ARG A 28 -45.75 -46.27 -33.77
CA ARG A 28 -45.06 -45.01 -33.48
C ARG A 28 -44.19 -44.60 -34.69
N GLY A 29 -44.38 -43.37 -35.16
CA GLY A 29 -43.72 -42.85 -36.36
C GLY A 29 -44.55 -42.96 -37.65
N GLU A 30 -45.78 -43.46 -37.55
CA GLU A 30 -46.72 -43.59 -38.66
C GLU A 30 -48.11 -43.03 -38.30
N TYR A 31 -48.83 -42.51 -39.29
CA TYR A 31 -50.17 -41.93 -39.13
C TYR A 31 -51.09 -42.34 -40.28
N LYS A 32 -52.40 -42.20 -40.06
CA LYS A 32 -53.41 -42.35 -41.13
C LYS A 32 -54.60 -41.43 -40.88
N SER A 33 -54.87 -40.54 -41.84
CA SER A 33 -55.93 -39.52 -41.73
C SER A 33 -57.20 -39.85 -42.50
N THR A 34 -57.20 -40.91 -43.30
CA THR A 34 -58.29 -41.30 -44.19
C THR A 34 -59.11 -42.46 -43.60
N LEU A 35 -60.41 -42.46 -43.90
CA LEU A 35 -61.34 -43.56 -43.61
C LEU A 35 -61.35 -44.51 -44.82
N ALA A 36 -60.34 -45.38 -44.91
CA ALA A 36 -60.11 -46.29 -46.03
C ALA A 36 -59.19 -47.47 -45.61
N ASP A 37 -59.17 -48.55 -46.38
CA ASP A 37 -58.27 -49.70 -46.18
C ASP A 37 -56.87 -49.44 -46.76
N GLU A 38 -56.21 -48.42 -46.22
CA GLU A 38 -54.87 -47.99 -46.61
C GLU A 38 -53.84 -48.33 -45.52
N ASN A 39 -52.58 -48.47 -45.93
CA ASN A 39 -51.47 -48.63 -44.99
C ASN A 39 -51.16 -47.30 -44.28
N CYS A 40 -50.54 -47.38 -43.10
CA CYS A 40 -50.08 -46.20 -42.39
C CYS A 40 -48.94 -45.48 -43.14
N VAL A 41 -48.92 -44.15 -43.07
CA VAL A 41 -47.95 -43.26 -43.71
C VAL A 41 -46.88 -42.86 -42.71
N LYS A 42 -45.60 -42.92 -43.10
CA LYS A 42 -44.48 -42.52 -42.23
C LYS A 42 -44.38 -41.00 -42.06
N CYS A 43 -44.01 -40.54 -40.86
CA CYS A 43 -43.93 -39.13 -40.47
C CYS A 43 -42.82 -38.28 -41.14
N GLY A 44 -41.96 -38.87 -41.97
CA GLY A 44 -40.80 -38.21 -42.58
C GLY A 44 -39.52 -38.36 -41.74
N THR A 45 -38.38 -37.88 -42.27
CA THR A 45 -37.08 -38.04 -41.61
C THR A 45 -36.98 -37.19 -40.34
N SER A 46 -36.50 -37.77 -39.24
CA SER A 46 -36.33 -37.13 -37.93
C SER A 46 -37.63 -36.66 -37.25
N ARG A 47 -38.76 -37.29 -37.60
CA ARG A 47 -40.08 -37.03 -37.03
C ARG A 47 -40.75 -38.32 -36.59
N SER A 48 -41.47 -38.26 -35.48
CA SER A 48 -42.22 -39.39 -34.92
C SER A 48 -43.53 -38.91 -34.29
N THR A 49 -44.49 -39.82 -34.20
CA THR A 49 -45.70 -39.63 -33.37
C THR A 49 -45.36 -39.91 -31.90
N GLU A 50 -46.13 -39.31 -30.99
CA GLU A 50 -46.00 -39.54 -29.54
C GLU A 50 -46.63 -40.89 -29.14
N TRP A 51 -47.74 -41.25 -29.78
CA TRP A 51 -48.53 -42.45 -29.48
C TRP A 51 -48.80 -43.29 -30.75
N THR A 52 -49.21 -44.54 -30.56
CA THR A 52 -49.76 -45.40 -31.63
C THR A 52 -51.17 -44.94 -32.00
N GLY A 53 -51.59 -45.18 -33.24
CA GLY A 53 -52.95 -44.86 -33.68
C GLY A 53 -53.12 -43.41 -34.16
N SER A 54 -52.03 -42.77 -34.60
CA SER A 54 -52.02 -41.35 -34.96
C SER A 54 -52.91 -41.03 -36.15
N THR A 55 -53.74 -39.98 -36.03
CA THR A 55 -54.84 -39.70 -36.95
C THR A 55 -54.52 -38.63 -38.01
N GLY A 56 -53.33 -38.02 -37.97
CA GLY A 56 -52.99 -36.98 -38.93
C GLY A 56 -51.52 -36.60 -38.98
N PRO A 57 -51.08 -35.95 -40.08
CA PRO A 57 -49.70 -35.55 -40.28
C PRO A 57 -49.22 -34.50 -39.27
N SER A 58 -50.13 -33.73 -38.66
CA SER A 58 -49.82 -32.74 -37.62
C SER A 58 -49.35 -33.36 -36.30
N GLU A 59 -49.57 -34.66 -36.10
CA GLU A 59 -49.10 -35.39 -34.93
C GLU A 59 -47.65 -35.89 -35.09
N CYS A 60 -47.06 -35.71 -36.27
CA CYS A 60 -45.66 -36.01 -36.56
C CYS A 60 -44.76 -34.87 -36.08
N LYS A 61 -44.25 -34.98 -34.85
CA LYS A 61 -43.36 -34.00 -34.22
C LYS A 61 -41.90 -34.39 -34.42
N CYS A 62 -40.97 -33.45 -34.25
CA CYS A 62 -39.54 -33.75 -34.31
C CYS A 62 -39.14 -34.75 -33.22
N ASP A 63 -38.20 -35.64 -33.54
CA ASP A 63 -37.67 -36.60 -32.58
C ASP A 63 -37.04 -35.91 -31.36
N THR A 64 -36.96 -36.63 -30.23
CA THR A 64 -36.36 -36.11 -29.01
C THR A 64 -34.94 -35.60 -29.24
N GLY A 65 -34.58 -34.47 -28.64
CA GLY A 65 -33.32 -33.76 -28.90
C GLY A 65 -33.39 -32.78 -30.09
N LEU A 66 -34.52 -32.70 -30.79
CA LEU A 66 -34.74 -31.79 -31.91
C LEU A 66 -36.01 -30.93 -31.70
N PHE A 67 -36.01 -29.70 -32.23
CA PHE A 67 -37.17 -28.80 -32.28
C PHE A 67 -37.46 -28.36 -33.71
N GLU A 68 -38.68 -27.91 -33.97
CA GLU A 68 -39.10 -27.47 -35.30
C GLU A 68 -38.81 -25.98 -35.53
N GLU A 69 -38.05 -25.67 -36.58
CA GLU A 69 -37.80 -24.31 -37.05
C GLU A 69 -37.79 -24.28 -38.58
N GLY A 70 -38.66 -23.47 -39.19
CA GLY A 70 -38.77 -23.39 -40.66
C GLY A 70 -39.17 -24.70 -41.35
N GLY A 71 -39.86 -25.61 -40.64
CA GLY A 71 -40.25 -26.94 -41.15
C GLY A 71 -39.14 -28.00 -41.10
N LEU A 72 -37.95 -27.65 -40.58
CA LEU A 72 -36.83 -28.56 -40.36
C LEU A 72 -36.70 -28.90 -38.87
N CYS A 73 -36.23 -30.11 -38.57
CA CYS A 73 -35.91 -30.53 -37.21
C CYS A 73 -34.44 -30.21 -36.89
N ILE A 74 -34.22 -29.24 -36.01
CA ILE A 74 -32.90 -28.72 -35.62
C ILE A 74 -32.56 -29.19 -34.21
N ALA A 75 -31.29 -29.46 -33.93
CA ALA A 75 -30.82 -29.90 -32.62
C ALA A 75 -31.06 -28.84 -31.54
N CYS A 76 -31.54 -29.28 -30.37
CA CYS A 76 -31.58 -28.43 -29.18
C CYS A 76 -30.14 -27.98 -28.79
N ASP A 77 -29.94 -26.67 -28.67
CA ASP A 77 -28.66 -26.09 -28.24
C ASP A 77 -28.38 -26.29 -26.75
N ILE A 78 -27.14 -26.04 -26.35
CA ILE A 78 -26.72 -26.02 -24.95
C ILE A 78 -27.58 -25.04 -24.14
N GLY A 79 -28.02 -25.49 -22.96
CA GLY A 79 -28.93 -24.75 -22.08
C GLY A 79 -30.42 -25.04 -22.31
N TYR A 80 -30.74 -25.89 -23.29
CA TYR A 80 -32.10 -26.28 -23.64
C TYR A 80 -32.22 -27.80 -23.87
N TYR A 81 -33.44 -28.32 -23.73
CA TYR A 81 -33.78 -29.71 -24.02
C TYR A 81 -35.09 -29.80 -24.83
N CYS A 82 -35.21 -30.88 -25.58
CA CYS A 82 -36.31 -31.14 -26.51
C CYS A 82 -36.87 -32.54 -26.19
N ASP A 83 -38.02 -32.64 -25.52
CA ASP A 83 -38.65 -33.90 -25.10
C ASP A 83 -39.47 -34.61 -26.19
N GLY A 84 -39.43 -34.11 -27.43
CA GLY A 84 -40.24 -34.59 -28.56
C GLY A 84 -41.60 -33.89 -28.69
N SER A 85 -41.88 -32.88 -27.86
CA SER A 85 -43.06 -32.00 -27.99
C SER A 85 -43.07 -31.13 -29.25
N GLY A 86 -41.92 -31.00 -29.92
CA GLY A 86 -41.70 -30.12 -31.06
C GLY A 86 -41.14 -28.74 -30.68
N GLU A 87 -41.14 -28.41 -29.39
CA GLU A 87 -40.70 -27.12 -28.85
C GLU A 87 -39.37 -27.24 -28.09
N LYS A 88 -38.60 -26.15 -28.09
CA LYS A 88 -37.33 -26.03 -27.36
C LYS A 88 -37.61 -25.53 -25.93
N GLN A 89 -37.31 -26.34 -24.92
CA GLN A 89 -37.54 -26.01 -23.51
C GLN A 89 -36.24 -25.59 -22.81
N ALA A 90 -36.28 -24.53 -22.01
CA ALA A 90 -35.10 -24.07 -21.27
C ALA A 90 -34.81 -24.95 -20.06
N CYS A 91 -33.53 -25.18 -19.78
CA CYS A 91 -33.13 -25.82 -18.52
C CYS A 91 -33.56 -24.98 -17.30
N PRO A 92 -33.84 -25.64 -16.15
CA PRO A 92 -34.12 -24.94 -14.89
C PRO A 92 -33.04 -23.90 -14.52
N SER A 93 -33.39 -22.92 -13.69
CA SER A 93 -32.45 -21.88 -13.24
C SER A 93 -31.14 -22.47 -12.71
N ASN A 94 -30.02 -21.86 -13.10
CA ASN A 94 -28.65 -22.27 -12.74
C ASN A 94 -28.24 -23.68 -13.20
N SER A 95 -28.95 -24.24 -14.19
CA SER A 95 -28.58 -25.49 -14.87
C SER A 95 -28.39 -25.30 -16.37
N THR A 96 -27.68 -26.22 -17.00
CA THR A 96 -27.35 -26.24 -18.43
C THR A 96 -27.18 -27.68 -18.91
N THR A 97 -27.15 -27.90 -20.22
CA THR A 97 -26.83 -29.20 -20.81
C THR A 97 -25.37 -29.23 -21.24
N SER A 98 -24.66 -30.34 -20.99
CA SER A 98 -23.22 -30.44 -21.36
C SER A 98 -22.98 -30.67 -22.86
N ARG A 99 -24.04 -30.97 -23.62
CA ARG A 99 -24.00 -31.28 -25.05
C ARG A 99 -25.27 -30.81 -25.75
N THR A 100 -25.19 -30.66 -27.08
CA THR A 100 -26.35 -30.44 -27.93
C THR A 100 -27.21 -31.71 -28.05
N LYS A 101 -28.45 -31.56 -28.52
CA LYS A 101 -29.46 -32.64 -28.62
C LYS A 101 -29.92 -33.25 -27.29
N ALA A 102 -30.01 -32.44 -26.24
CA ALA A 102 -30.60 -32.91 -24.99
C ALA A 102 -32.07 -33.28 -25.19
N PHE A 103 -32.45 -34.49 -24.78
CA PHE A 103 -33.75 -35.11 -25.01
C PHE A 103 -34.71 -35.00 -23.82
N GLY A 104 -34.26 -34.45 -22.69
CA GLY A 104 -35.11 -34.29 -21.51
C GLY A 104 -34.50 -33.43 -20.41
N SER A 105 -35.34 -33.03 -19.46
CA SER A 105 -34.95 -32.18 -18.32
C SER A 105 -33.89 -32.82 -17.42
N GLN A 106 -33.77 -34.15 -17.43
CA GLN A 106 -32.78 -34.91 -16.69
C GLN A 106 -31.34 -34.72 -17.21
N GLU A 107 -31.18 -34.20 -18.43
CA GLU A 107 -29.85 -33.85 -18.98
C GLU A 107 -29.39 -32.45 -18.61
N CYS A 108 -30.24 -31.67 -17.93
CA CYS A 108 -29.84 -30.38 -17.37
C CYS A 108 -29.06 -30.61 -16.08
N VAL A 109 -27.75 -30.35 -16.10
CA VAL A 109 -26.83 -30.40 -14.96
C VAL A 109 -26.55 -29.01 -14.40
N CYS A 110 -26.12 -28.90 -13.14
CA CYS A 110 -25.84 -27.59 -12.56
C CYS A 110 -24.62 -26.89 -13.21
N LYS A 111 -24.74 -25.58 -13.42
CA LYS A 111 -23.69 -24.71 -13.96
C LYS A 111 -22.47 -24.62 -13.02
N PRO A 112 -21.32 -24.06 -13.47
CA PRO A 112 -20.19 -23.81 -12.60
C PRO A 112 -20.59 -22.88 -11.44
N GLY A 113 -20.06 -23.14 -10.25
CA GLY A 113 -20.46 -22.48 -9.01
C GLY A 113 -21.78 -22.99 -8.41
N TYR A 114 -22.44 -24.01 -8.98
CA TYR A 114 -23.70 -24.56 -8.46
C TYR A 114 -23.64 -26.08 -8.26
N GLN A 115 -24.30 -26.56 -7.21
CA GLN A 115 -24.46 -27.98 -6.87
C GLN A 115 -25.93 -28.39 -6.85
N ARG A 116 -26.18 -29.70 -7.03
CA ARG A 116 -27.54 -30.25 -7.00
C ARG A 116 -28.04 -30.42 -5.56
N THR A 117 -29.16 -29.76 -5.25
CA THR A 117 -29.90 -29.97 -3.98
C THR A 117 -31.35 -30.33 -4.30
N GLY A 118 -31.69 -31.61 -4.26
CA GLY A 118 -33.00 -32.09 -4.69
C GLY A 118 -33.19 -31.94 -6.20
N THR A 119 -34.17 -31.13 -6.63
CA THR A 119 -34.43 -30.84 -8.05
C THR A 119 -33.83 -29.52 -8.54
N SER A 120 -33.28 -28.69 -7.64
CA SER A 120 -32.75 -27.36 -7.98
C SER A 120 -31.22 -27.28 -7.83
N CYS A 121 -30.64 -26.32 -8.55
CA CYS A 121 -29.22 -26.01 -8.47
C CYS A 121 -29.00 -24.83 -7.51
N GLN A 122 -28.34 -25.10 -6.39
CA GLN A 122 -28.01 -24.09 -5.38
C GLN A 122 -26.55 -23.66 -5.51
N PRO A 123 -26.24 -22.37 -5.24
CA PRO A 123 -24.87 -21.88 -5.33
C PRO A 123 -23.98 -22.60 -4.32
N CYS A 124 -22.71 -22.79 -4.67
CA CYS A 124 -21.72 -23.31 -3.75
C CYS A 124 -21.65 -22.44 -2.49
N PRO A 125 -21.58 -23.05 -1.29
CA PRO A 125 -21.37 -22.30 -0.06
C PRO A 125 -20.01 -21.58 -0.09
N ARG A 126 -19.88 -20.55 0.74
CA ARG A 126 -18.60 -19.85 0.98
C ARG A 126 -17.48 -20.84 1.32
N GLU A 127 -16.25 -20.48 0.98
CA GLU A 127 -15.02 -21.29 1.09
C GLU A 127 -14.89 -22.41 0.04
N PHE A 128 -15.86 -22.58 -0.84
CA PHE A 128 -15.83 -23.56 -1.92
C PHE A 128 -16.01 -22.89 -3.28
N TYR A 129 -15.47 -23.53 -4.32
CA TYR A 129 -15.70 -23.14 -5.70
C TYR A 129 -16.01 -24.37 -6.57
N LYS A 130 -16.54 -24.17 -7.79
CA LYS A 130 -16.78 -25.27 -8.74
C LYS A 130 -16.59 -24.81 -10.19
N PRO A 131 -15.51 -25.23 -10.88
CA PRO A 131 -15.17 -24.70 -12.20
C PRO A 131 -15.94 -25.32 -13.37
N GLY A 132 -16.58 -26.48 -13.17
CA GLY A 132 -17.24 -27.24 -14.22
C GLY A 132 -18.75 -27.39 -14.06
N ASP A 133 -19.40 -27.67 -15.18
CA ASP A 133 -20.78 -28.16 -15.21
C ASP A 133 -20.86 -29.55 -14.57
N GLY A 134 -21.94 -29.82 -13.84
CA GLY A 134 -22.16 -31.12 -13.20
C GLY A 134 -23.05 -31.03 -11.97
N ASP A 135 -23.58 -32.16 -11.53
CA ASP A 135 -24.47 -32.24 -10.37
C ASP A 135 -23.75 -32.55 -9.06
N GLU A 136 -22.42 -32.70 -9.11
CA GLU A 136 -21.60 -33.00 -7.94
C GLU A 136 -21.68 -31.88 -6.90
N GLN A 137 -21.48 -32.26 -5.64
CA GLN A 137 -21.35 -31.32 -4.54
C GLN A 137 -20.08 -30.48 -4.70
N CYS A 138 -20.12 -29.23 -4.22
CA CYS A 138 -18.96 -28.35 -4.23
C CYS A 138 -17.90 -28.92 -3.27
N SER A 139 -16.87 -29.55 -3.82
CA SER A 139 -15.82 -30.25 -3.07
C SER A 139 -14.47 -29.53 -3.14
N ASP A 140 -14.26 -28.69 -4.16
CA ASP A 140 -13.06 -27.86 -4.27
C ASP A 140 -13.12 -26.73 -3.25
N ARG A 141 -12.14 -26.72 -2.34
CA ARG A 141 -12.02 -25.71 -1.28
C ARG A 141 -11.03 -24.63 -1.66
N CYS A 142 -11.32 -23.40 -1.24
CA CYS A 142 -10.36 -22.32 -1.24
C CYS A 142 -9.15 -22.66 -0.33
N PRO A 143 -7.97 -22.04 -0.56
CA PRO A 143 -6.80 -22.25 0.28
C PRO A 143 -7.06 -21.94 1.76
N PRO A 144 -6.30 -22.52 2.70
CA PRO A 144 -6.43 -22.22 4.12
C PRO A 144 -6.28 -20.71 4.39
N GLY A 145 -7.20 -20.15 5.17
CA GLY A 145 -7.24 -18.70 5.46
C GLY A 145 -7.91 -17.85 4.36
N ALA A 146 -8.38 -18.47 3.28
CA ALA A 146 -9.22 -17.82 2.26
C ALA A 146 -10.72 -18.07 2.50
N ASP A 147 -11.53 -17.19 1.92
CA ASP A 147 -12.99 -17.27 1.82
C ASP A 147 -13.41 -17.02 0.36
N SER A 148 -14.66 -17.26 0.01
CA SER A 148 -15.22 -16.95 -1.30
C SER A 148 -16.64 -16.41 -1.19
N GLU A 149 -17.12 -15.73 -2.22
CA GLU A 149 -18.53 -15.40 -2.35
C GLU A 149 -19.36 -16.64 -2.76
N LEU A 150 -20.67 -16.58 -2.55
CA LEU A 150 -21.57 -17.67 -2.92
C LEU A 150 -21.50 -17.95 -4.42
N GLY A 151 -21.36 -19.23 -4.77
CA GLY A 151 -21.29 -19.66 -6.17
C GLY A 151 -19.99 -19.32 -6.89
N ALA A 152 -18.88 -19.25 -6.16
CA ALA A 152 -17.55 -19.12 -6.74
C ALA A 152 -17.26 -20.22 -7.77
N VAL A 153 -16.62 -19.86 -8.87
CA VAL A 153 -16.40 -20.73 -10.02
C VAL A 153 -14.94 -21.20 -10.07
N ARG A 154 -13.99 -20.35 -9.73
CA ARG A 154 -12.56 -20.64 -9.82
C ARG A 154 -11.84 -20.36 -8.51
N ARG A 155 -10.60 -20.86 -8.42
CA ARG A 155 -9.71 -20.59 -7.29
C ARG A 155 -9.45 -19.09 -7.11
N ASP A 156 -9.35 -18.34 -8.21
CA ASP A 156 -9.07 -16.89 -8.16
C ASP A 156 -10.27 -16.07 -7.68
N ASP A 157 -11.46 -16.67 -7.57
CA ASP A 157 -12.62 -16.05 -6.93
C ASP A 157 -12.51 -16.12 -5.39
N CYS A 158 -11.57 -16.90 -4.85
CA CYS A 158 -11.27 -16.96 -3.43
C CYS A 158 -10.42 -15.74 -3.03
N PHE A 159 -10.66 -15.16 -1.86
CA PHE A 159 -9.89 -14.05 -1.31
C PHE A 159 -9.48 -14.34 0.14
N CYS A 160 -8.36 -13.76 0.58
CA CYS A 160 -7.91 -13.97 1.97
C CYS A 160 -8.87 -13.33 2.98
N LYS A 161 -9.14 -14.02 4.08
CA LYS A 161 -9.92 -13.48 5.19
C LYS A 161 -9.19 -12.28 5.84
N PRO A 162 -9.90 -11.44 6.62
CA PRO A 162 -9.25 -10.40 7.41
C PRO A 162 -8.10 -10.96 8.25
N ASN A 163 -7.06 -10.14 8.47
CA ASN A 163 -5.80 -10.55 9.12
C ASN A 163 -5.00 -11.61 8.36
N HIS A 164 -5.26 -11.81 7.07
CA HIS A 164 -4.42 -12.62 6.20
C HIS A 164 -3.99 -11.84 4.95
N THR A 165 -2.84 -12.20 4.40
CA THR A 165 -2.29 -11.63 3.16
C THR A 165 -2.10 -12.73 2.12
N ALA A 166 -2.30 -12.41 0.85
CA ALA A 166 -2.21 -13.38 -0.24
C ALA A 166 -0.77 -13.75 -0.56
N GLU A 167 -0.51 -15.05 -0.65
CA GLU A 167 0.70 -15.62 -1.23
C GLU A 167 0.37 -16.07 -2.65
N LEU A 168 0.97 -15.42 -3.63
CA LEU A 168 0.75 -15.69 -5.05
C LEU A 168 1.83 -16.65 -5.57
N ASP A 169 1.45 -17.51 -6.49
CA ASP A 169 2.41 -18.36 -7.22
C ASP A 169 3.14 -17.59 -8.33
N GLU A 170 4.04 -18.26 -9.06
CA GLU A 170 4.78 -17.66 -10.18
C GLU A 170 3.88 -17.20 -11.35
N ARG A 171 2.62 -17.66 -11.39
CA ARG A 171 1.63 -17.31 -12.41
C ARG A 171 0.72 -16.17 -11.96
N GLY A 172 0.79 -15.79 -10.68
CA GLY A 172 -0.05 -14.76 -10.07
C GLY A 172 -1.33 -15.29 -9.46
N ASP A 173 -1.51 -16.61 -9.39
CA ASP A 173 -2.70 -17.26 -8.83
C ASP A 173 -2.56 -17.40 -7.30
N LEU A 174 -3.69 -17.43 -6.58
CA LEU A 174 -3.68 -17.56 -5.13
C LEU A 174 -3.16 -18.94 -4.69
N ALA A 175 -1.93 -19.00 -4.18
CA ALA A 175 -1.33 -20.21 -3.63
C ALA A 175 -1.78 -20.46 -2.18
N GLY A 176 -1.91 -19.40 -1.39
CA GLY A 176 -2.25 -19.49 0.03
C GLY A 176 -2.51 -18.13 0.68
N CYS A 177 -2.93 -18.15 1.93
CA CYS A 177 -3.13 -16.94 2.74
C CYS A 177 -2.28 -17.02 4.01
N ALA A 178 -1.27 -16.15 4.12
CA ALA A 178 -0.40 -16.06 5.28
C ALA A 178 -1.06 -15.23 6.40
N ASN A 179 -0.86 -15.65 7.65
CA ASN A 179 -1.39 -14.94 8.81
C ASN A 179 -0.58 -13.65 9.08
N CYS A 180 -1.28 -12.52 9.21
CA CYS A 180 -0.67 -11.21 9.41
C CYS A 180 0.06 -11.06 10.75
N LEU A 181 -0.22 -11.91 11.74
CA LEU A 181 0.42 -11.86 13.05
C LEU A 181 1.95 -12.07 13.01
N PHE A 182 2.46 -12.71 11.96
CA PHE A 182 3.90 -12.89 11.78
C PHE A 182 4.61 -11.63 11.24
N TYR A 183 3.86 -10.62 10.82
CA TYR A 183 4.39 -9.40 10.22
C TYR A 183 4.21 -8.20 11.15
N SER A 184 5.31 -7.78 11.79
CA SER A 184 5.31 -6.62 12.68
C SER A 184 5.08 -5.32 11.90
N GLY A 185 4.22 -4.45 12.43
CA GLY A 185 3.98 -3.13 11.85
C GLY A 185 3.07 -3.11 10.61
N LEU A 186 2.48 -4.25 10.24
CA LEU A 186 1.55 -4.36 9.11
C LEU A 186 0.14 -4.73 9.58
N THR A 187 -0.86 -4.24 8.83
CA THR A 187 -2.27 -4.58 8.92
C THR A 187 -2.69 -5.19 7.60
N CYS A 188 -3.29 -6.37 7.64
CA CYS A 188 -3.72 -7.09 6.45
C CYS A 188 -5.26 -7.03 6.37
N PRO A 189 -5.83 -6.20 5.48
CA PRO A 189 -7.28 -6.08 5.35
C PRO A 189 -7.93 -7.37 4.84
N GLY A 190 -7.19 -8.18 4.06
CA GLY A 190 -7.75 -9.31 3.32
C GLY A 190 -8.58 -8.83 2.14
N GLY A 191 -9.23 -9.75 1.43
CA GLY A 191 -10.07 -9.42 0.28
C GLY A 191 -9.29 -9.10 -1.00
N PHE A 192 -9.97 -8.41 -1.90
CA PHE A 192 -9.42 -7.85 -3.14
C PHE A 192 -9.24 -6.33 -3.01
N GLU A 193 -8.38 -5.75 -3.85
CA GLU A 193 -8.26 -4.30 -3.96
C GLU A 193 -9.58 -3.68 -4.46
N LYS A 194 -9.97 -2.52 -3.91
CA LYS A 194 -11.26 -1.86 -4.23
C LYS A 194 -11.50 -1.58 -5.72
N ASN A 195 -10.43 -1.39 -6.50
CA ASN A 195 -10.48 -1.03 -7.92
C ASN A 195 -9.83 -2.09 -8.82
N GLY A 196 -9.56 -3.29 -8.30
CA GLY A 196 -8.84 -4.33 -9.01
C GLY A 196 -9.38 -5.73 -8.74
N SER A 197 -8.98 -6.67 -9.60
CA SER A 197 -9.17 -8.11 -9.36
C SER A 197 -7.96 -8.73 -8.64
N SER A 198 -7.01 -7.91 -8.19
CA SER A 198 -5.83 -8.36 -7.45
C SER A 198 -6.11 -8.42 -5.95
N HIS A 199 -5.42 -9.32 -5.26
CA HIS A 199 -5.54 -9.45 -3.81
C HIS A 199 -5.06 -8.20 -3.09
N ALA A 200 -5.77 -7.83 -2.02
CA ALA A 200 -5.41 -6.68 -1.22
C ALA A 200 -4.02 -6.86 -0.58
N GLN A 201 -3.16 -5.87 -0.78
CA GLN A 201 -1.82 -5.85 -0.19
C GLN A 201 -1.85 -5.39 1.28
N PRO A 202 -0.86 -5.79 2.10
CA PRO A 202 -0.78 -5.35 3.49
C PRO A 202 -0.42 -3.86 3.58
N LEU A 203 -0.96 -3.20 4.59
CA LEU A 203 -0.80 -1.77 4.84
C LEU A 203 0.04 -1.55 6.10
N ALA A 204 0.83 -0.48 6.15
CA ALA A 204 1.56 -0.13 7.36
C ALA A 204 0.61 0.33 8.48
N LYS A 205 0.89 -0.06 9.72
CA LYS A 205 0.24 0.50 10.91
C LYS A 205 0.70 1.93 11.15
N GLU A 206 -0.08 2.69 11.90
CA GLU A 206 0.36 3.99 12.41
C GLU A 206 1.72 3.86 13.12
N GLY A 207 2.65 4.75 12.78
CA GLY A 207 4.03 4.72 13.26
C GLY A 207 4.97 3.74 12.56
N TRP A 208 4.49 3.03 11.54
CA TRP A 208 5.31 2.14 10.72
C TRP A 208 5.32 2.59 9.27
N PHE A 209 6.36 2.17 8.54
CA PHE A 209 6.53 2.44 7.12
C PHE A 209 6.85 1.13 6.41
N ARG A 210 6.04 0.78 5.41
CA ARG A 210 6.20 -0.43 4.60
C ARG A 210 7.34 -0.22 3.60
N THR A 211 8.35 -1.09 3.67
CA THR A 211 9.53 -1.06 2.80
C THR A 211 9.59 -2.21 1.80
N GLY A 212 8.70 -3.20 1.95
CA GLY A 212 8.62 -4.37 1.08
C GLY A 212 7.22 -4.96 1.09
N ASN A 213 7.02 -6.12 0.45
CA ASN A 213 5.70 -6.76 0.40
C ASN A 213 5.16 -7.16 1.78
N ILE A 214 6.03 -7.66 2.67
CA ILE A 214 5.65 -8.14 4.01
C ILE A 214 6.53 -7.54 5.12
N THR A 215 7.29 -6.49 4.80
CA THR A 215 8.24 -5.86 5.72
C THR A 215 7.88 -4.42 5.99
N ALA A 216 7.87 -4.04 7.27
CA ALA A 216 7.71 -2.68 7.72
C ALA A 216 8.73 -2.32 8.79
N ILE A 217 9.09 -1.04 8.86
CA ILE A 217 10.05 -0.47 9.82
C ILE A 217 9.34 0.60 10.65
N GLU A 218 9.60 0.62 11.95
CA GLU A 218 9.07 1.64 12.86
C GLU A 218 9.72 3.01 12.58
N CYS A 219 8.89 4.04 12.48
CA CYS A 219 9.33 5.39 12.22
C CYS A 219 9.80 6.08 13.49
N THR A 220 11.00 6.64 13.43
CA THR A 220 11.70 7.15 14.61
C THR A 220 11.40 8.61 14.94
N ILE A 221 10.88 9.36 13.97
CA ILE A 221 10.60 10.80 14.13
C ILE A 221 9.20 10.95 14.72
N LEU A 222 9.11 11.67 15.83
CA LEU A 222 7.86 11.92 16.54
C LEU A 222 7.49 13.41 16.45
N GLN A 223 6.19 13.69 16.39
CA GLN A 223 5.63 15.03 16.56
C GLN A 223 5.54 15.39 18.05
N ALA A 224 5.27 16.67 18.34
CA ALA A 224 5.15 17.19 19.70
C ALA A 224 4.14 16.41 20.60
N ASN A 225 3.15 15.75 19.99
CA ASN A 225 2.13 14.96 20.69
C ASN A 225 2.53 13.49 20.89
N SER A 226 3.80 13.11 20.69
CA SER A 226 4.29 11.72 20.70
C SER A 226 3.69 10.81 19.61
N THR A 227 3.05 11.39 18.59
CA THR A 227 2.58 10.68 17.40
C THR A 227 3.71 10.57 16.39
N SER A 228 3.81 9.44 15.70
CA SER A 228 4.83 9.27 14.65
C SER A 228 4.52 10.11 13.41
N VAL A 229 5.56 10.49 12.68
CA VAL A 229 5.46 11.16 11.37
C VAL A 229 4.86 10.24 10.30
N CYS A 230 5.00 8.92 10.48
CA CYS A 230 4.39 7.92 9.60
C CYS A 230 2.95 7.64 10.06
N ILE A 231 1.99 8.00 9.20
CA ILE A 231 0.56 7.77 9.46
C ILE A 231 0.20 6.30 9.17
N GLY A 232 1.05 5.56 8.46
CA GLY A 232 0.81 4.16 8.09
C GLY A 232 0.41 4.06 6.62
N GLY A 233 -0.30 3.02 6.23
CA GLY A 233 -0.74 2.82 4.84
C GLY A 233 -2.25 2.86 4.68
N THR A 234 -2.71 3.43 3.56
CA THR A 234 -4.12 3.49 3.18
C THR A 234 -4.32 2.86 1.81
N GLU A 235 -5.47 2.22 1.58
CA GLU A 235 -5.82 1.64 0.26
C GLU A 235 -6.00 2.70 -0.83
N GLU A 236 -6.22 3.96 -0.43
CA GLU A 236 -6.37 5.12 -1.32
C GLU A 236 -5.01 5.70 -1.74
N CYS A 237 -3.92 5.31 -1.06
CA CYS A 237 -2.57 5.74 -1.40
C CYS A 237 -2.02 4.98 -2.61
N GLN A 238 -2.57 5.26 -3.80
CA GLN A 238 -1.93 4.83 -5.05
C GLN A 238 -0.69 5.72 -5.27
N ALA A 239 0.47 5.10 -5.49
CA ALA A 239 1.74 5.78 -5.72
C ALA A 239 1.69 6.54 -7.07
N GLU A 240 1.01 7.69 -7.10
CA GLU A 240 1.01 8.58 -8.26
C GLU A 240 2.11 9.66 -8.12
N PRO A 241 2.82 9.96 -9.22
CA PRO A 241 3.89 10.95 -9.21
C PRO A 241 3.32 12.36 -9.11
N GLY A 242 3.39 12.94 -7.90
CA GLY A 242 3.44 14.39 -7.73
C GLY A 242 2.19 15.09 -7.19
N GLN A 243 1.12 14.37 -6.86
CA GLN A 243 -0.02 14.90 -6.10
C GLN A 243 -0.59 13.82 -5.18
N GLY A 244 0.00 13.70 -3.99
CA GLY A 244 -0.47 12.77 -2.98
C GLY A 244 0.32 12.91 -1.69
N ARG A 245 -0.30 12.51 -0.59
CA ARG A 245 0.32 12.41 0.74
C ARG A 245 1.17 11.15 0.91
N CYS A 246 1.29 10.37 -0.16
CA CYS A 246 1.87 9.05 -0.20
C CYS A 246 3.36 9.11 -0.55
N SER A 247 4.18 8.22 0.00
CA SER A 247 5.64 8.25 -0.14
C SER A 247 6.25 6.87 -0.37
N GLY A 248 7.13 6.77 -1.37
CA GLY A 248 7.84 5.55 -1.75
C GLY A 248 7.06 4.67 -2.73
N ASP A 249 7.54 3.43 -2.90
CA ASP A 249 7.00 2.45 -3.86
C ASP A 249 5.74 1.73 -3.36
N PHE A 250 5.43 1.87 -2.06
CA PHE A 250 4.32 1.23 -1.38
C PHE A 250 3.33 2.29 -0.86
N PRO A 251 2.06 1.92 -0.61
CA PRO A 251 1.05 2.84 -0.08
C PRO A 251 1.38 3.24 1.37
N ASN A 252 2.33 4.16 1.57
CA ASN A 252 2.65 4.76 2.85
C ASN A 252 2.23 6.22 2.84
N GLU A 253 1.52 6.66 3.87
CA GLU A 253 1.10 8.03 4.10
C GLU A 253 1.98 8.69 5.16
N CYS A 254 2.50 9.86 4.81
CA CYS A 254 3.29 10.69 5.70
C CYS A 254 2.47 11.87 6.20
N VAL A 255 2.78 12.36 7.40
CA VAL A 255 2.22 13.62 7.88
C VAL A 255 2.61 14.79 6.97
N GLN A 256 1.75 15.80 6.91
CA GLN A 256 1.95 16.96 6.05
C GLN A 256 3.33 17.59 6.29
N GLY A 257 4.03 17.88 5.19
CA GLY A 257 5.39 18.43 5.23
C GLY A 257 6.49 17.38 5.19
N SER A 258 6.17 16.10 5.41
CA SER A 258 7.15 15.00 5.37
C SER A 258 6.93 14.11 4.15
N THR A 259 8.01 13.57 3.60
CA THR A 259 8.03 12.74 2.38
C THR A 259 9.23 11.79 2.37
N GLY A 260 9.33 10.97 1.35
CA GLY A 260 10.45 10.05 1.12
C GLY A 260 10.38 8.79 2.00
N VAL A 261 11.45 8.00 1.93
CA VAL A 261 11.57 6.75 2.69
C VAL A 261 11.54 7.03 4.19
N LEU A 262 10.72 6.29 4.95
CA LEU A 262 10.47 6.49 6.39
C LEU A 262 9.92 7.88 6.75
N CYS A 263 9.32 8.60 5.78
CA CYS A 263 8.94 10.01 5.96
C CYS A 263 10.09 10.89 6.48
N GLY A 264 11.33 10.50 6.14
CA GLY A 264 12.55 11.10 6.67
C GLY A 264 12.93 12.42 6.01
N GLU A 265 12.26 12.81 4.92
CA GLU A 265 12.56 14.01 4.15
C GLU A 265 11.44 15.04 4.26
N CYS A 266 11.73 16.29 3.93
CA CYS A 266 10.73 17.37 3.97
C CYS A 266 10.28 17.73 2.57
N SER A 267 8.96 17.82 2.39
CA SER A 267 8.34 18.24 1.14
C SER A 267 8.63 19.72 0.82
N GLU A 268 8.21 20.16 -0.36
CA GLU A 268 8.38 21.56 -0.79
C GLU A 268 7.74 22.54 0.21
N GLY A 269 8.45 23.61 0.56
CA GLY A 269 8.00 24.62 1.53
C GLY A 269 8.12 24.19 3.00
N TYR A 270 8.77 23.06 3.28
CA TYR A 270 9.06 22.58 4.63
C TYR A 270 10.55 22.27 4.81
N ALA A 271 11.08 22.54 6.00
CA ALA A 271 12.45 22.21 6.38
C ALA A 271 12.49 21.70 7.82
N ARG A 272 13.64 21.21 8.27
CA ARG A 272 13.87 20.75 9.66
C ARG A 272 14.93 21.60 10.32
N GLU A 273 14.75 21.81 11.61
CA GLU A 273 15.69 22.48 12.49
C GLU A 273 16.81 21.52 12.90
N LEU A 274 16.44 20.34 13.44
CA LEU A 274 17.36 19.24 13.69
C LEU A 274 16.96 17.96 12.93
N ARG A 275 17.93 17.05 12.78
CA ARG A 275 17.77 15.79 12.01
C ARG A 275 16.65 14.88 12.55
N MET A 276 16.41 14.87 13.86
CA MET A 276 15.41 14.01 14.53
C MET A 276 14.08 14.71 14.82
N GLU A 277 13.89 15.94 14.36
CA GLU A 277 12.67 16.72 14.60
C GLU A 277 11.70 16.65 13.40
N PRO A 278 10.39 16.90 13.62
CA PRO A 278 9.41 16.96 12.55
C PRO A 278 9.67 18.15 11.61
N CYS A 279 9.25 18.03 10.35
CA CYS A 279 9.34 19.15 9.41
C CYS A 279 8.43 20.32 9.82
N THR A 280 8.96 21.53 9.78
CA THR A 280 8.25 22.78 10.05
C THR A 280 8.10 23.60 8.77
N SER A 281 7.04 24.41 8.68
CA SER A 281 6.71 25.14 7.46
C SER A 281 7.56 26.40 7.30
N CYS A 282 7.97 26.68 6.07
CA CYS A 282 8.81 27.81 5.70
C CYS A 282 8.03 29.12 5.47
N ILE A 283 6.73 29.17 5.80
CA ILE A 283 5.82 30.30 5.48
C ILE A 283 6.33 31.63 6.04
N LYS A 284 6.99 31.61 7.21
CA LYS A 284 7.52 32.82 7.87
C LYS A 284 8.90 33.25 7.37
N GLN A 285 9.54 32.46 6.50
CA GLN A 285 10.95 32.62 6.13
C GLN A 285 11.09 33.44 4.82
N ASN A 286 11.32 34.75 4.98
CA ASN A 286 11.59 35.67 3.87
C ASN A 286 13.09 36.02 3.78
N MET A 287 13.52 36.56 2.63
CA MET A 287 14.93 36.92 2.41
C MET A 287 15.45 37.92 3.47
N ALA A 288 14.62 38.86 3.92
CA ALA A 288 14.98 39.79 4.99
C ALA A 288 15.22 39.09 6.32
N TRP A 289 14.43 38.05 6.63
CA TRP A 289 14.60 37.26 7.86
C TRP A 289 15.86 36.40 7.80
N LEU A 290 16.16 35.80 6.64
CA LEU A 290 17.43 35.09 6.41
C LEU A 290 18.64 36.02 6.61
N LEU A 291 18.60 37.23 6.05
CA LEU A 291 19.69 38.19 6.23
C LEU A 291 19.80 38.64 7.70
N ALA A 292 18.69 38.90 8.37
CA ALA A 292 18.68 39.30 9.78
C ALA A 292 19.24 38.21 10.70
N THR A 293 18.86 36.95 10.47
CA THR A 293 19.36 35.79 11.25
C THR A 293 20.85 35.57 11.03
N ILE A 294 21.34 35.63 9.78
CA ILE A 294 22.78 35.55 9.47
C ILE A 294 23.55 36.71 10.12
N LEU A 295 23.04 37.94 10.04
CA LEU A 295 23.70 39.11 10.64
C LEU A 295 23.76 39.00 12.17
N PHE A 296 22.68 38.55 12.80
CA PHE A 296 22.64 38.34 14.25
C PHE A 296 23.66 37.31 14.69
N ASP A 297 23.72 36.15 14.01
CA ASP A 297 24.69 35.09 14.27
C ASP A 297 26.14 35.59 14.09
N MET A 298 26.42 36.32 13.00
CA MET A 298 27.74 36.91 12.74
C MET A 298 28.15 37.93 13.79
N VAL A 299 27.22 38.77 14.27
CA VAL A 299 27.49 39.75 15.34
C VAL A 299 27.80 39.04 16.65
N GLN A 300 27.04 38.00 17.00
CA GLN A 300 27.28 37.20 18.20
C GLN A 300 28.67 36.54 18.16
N ILE A 301 29.00 35.84 17.08
CA ILE A 301 30.29 35.15 16.91
C ILE A 301 31.45 36.16 16.91
N SER A 302 31.33 37.26 16.16
CA SER A 302 32.37 38.29 16.08
C SER A 302 32.58 39.00 17.42
N GLY A 303 31.48 39.27 18.16
CA GLY A 303 31.54 39.85 19.50
C GLY A 303 32.25 38.93 20.49
N LEU A 304 31.98 37.63 20.45
CA LEU A 304 32.67 36.63 21.28
C LEU A 304 34.17 36.56 20.95
N ASN A 305 34.52 36.49 19.65
CA ASN A 305 35.91 36.50 19.20
C ASN A 305 36.65 37.77 19.65
N PHE A 306 36.00 38.92 19.52
CA PHE A 306 36.54 40.19 19.99
C PHE A 306 36.73 40.21 21.51
N ALA A 307 35.76 39.75 22.28
CA ALA A 307 35.87 39.66 23.74
C ALA A 307 37.02 38.74 24.17
N MET A 308 37.19 37.59 23.53
CA MET A 308 38.34 36.71 23.79
C MET A 308 39.67 37.39 23.44
N ALA A 309 39.75 38.05 22.28
CA ALA A 309 40.95 38.79 21.87
C ALA A 309 41.29 39.92 22.86
N TRP A 310 40.27 40.64 23.36
CA TRP A 310 40.43 41.69 24.36
C TRP A 310 40.95 41.15 25.70
N ILE A 311 40.38 40.04 26.20
CA ILE A 311 40.86 39.38 27.44
C ILE A 311 42.33 38.96 27.29
N VAL A 312 42.70 38.38 26.15
CA VAL A 312 44.09 37.96 25.86
C VAL A 312 45.03 39.17 25.79
N ALA A 313 44.64 40.25 25.10
CA ALA A 313 45.43 41.46 24.99
C ALA A 313 45.65 42.14 26.36
N ARG A 314 44.63 42.16 27.21
CA ARG A 314 44.72 42.67 28.58
C ARG A 314 45.55 41.78 29.50
N GLY A 315 45.55 40.47 29.26
CA GLY A 315 46.42 39.52 29.95
C GLY A 315 47.89 39.63 29.55
N ALA A 316 48.20 40.10 28.34
CA ALA A 316 49.58 40.33 27.90
C ALA A 316 50.22 41.58 28.51
N SER A 317 49.43 42.60 28.90
CA SER A 317 49.93 43.81 29.54
C SER A 317 50.15 43.68 31.05
N GLN A 318 49.66 42.60 31.67
CA GLN A 318 49.94 42.28 33.07
C GLN A 318 50.79 41.01 33.12
N VAL A 319 51.87 40.97 33.90
CA VAL A 319 52.83 39.84 33.99
C VAL A 319 52.22 38.52 34.56
N LYS A 320 50.89 38.41 34.62
CA LYS A 320 50.16 37.22 35.07
C LYS A 320 49.43 36.59 33.87
N PHE A 321 49.86 35.38 33.48
CA PHE A 321 49.16 34.59 32.48
C PHE A 321 47.71 34.35 32.90
N ALA A 322 46.76 34.93 32.16
CA ALA A 322 45.33 34.75 32.43
C ALA A 322 44.87 33.34 32.02
N LEU A 323 44.85 32.43 33.00
CA LEU A 323 44.44 31.02 32.88
C LEU A 323 43.11 30.83 32.12
N HIS A 324 42.16 31.76 32.33
CA HIS A 324 40.82 31.74 31.75
C HIS A 324 40.81 31.60 30.21
N SER A 325 41.73 32.26 29.50
CA SER A 325 41.73 32.26 28.03
C SER A 325 42.15 30.90 27.43
N ALA A 326 43.05 30.18 28.10
CA ALA A 326 43.45 28.84 27.71
C ALA A 326 42.36 27.82 28.07
N MET A 327 41.75 27.96 29.26
CA MET A 327 40.66 27.08 29.70
C MET A 327 39.43 27.19 28.79
N ILE A 328 39.02 28.40 28.40
CA ILE A 328 37.87 28.60 27.51
C ILE A 328 38.10 27.94 26.15
N ARG A 329 39.30 28.08 25.55
CA ARG A 329 39.62 27.41 24.27
C ARG A 329 39.59 25.89 24.41
N GLN A 330 40.16 25.35 25.48
CA GLN A 330 40.19 23.90 25.71
C GLN A 330 38.78 23.35 25.89
N VAL A 331 37.93 24.05 26.64
CA VAL A 331 36.51 23.69 26.84
C VAL A 331 35.74 23.78 25.53
N LEU A 332 35.98 24.79 24.70
CA LEU A 332 35.31 24.93 23.41
C LEU A 332 35.74 23.83 22.42
N HIS A 333 37.02 23.48 22.37
CA HIS A 333 37.52 22.36 21.57
C HIS A 333 36.96 21.02 22.04
N TRP A 334 36.93 20.80 23.35
CA TRP A 334 36.33 19.60 23.94
C TRP A 334 34.84 19.52 23.63
N LYS A 335 34.10 20.63 23.79
CA LYS A 335 32.68 20.71 23.45
C LYS A 335 32.45 20.33 22.00
N ASN A 336 33.19 20.92 21.06
CA ASN A 336 33.03 20.63 19.64
C ASN A 336 33.38 19.17 19.30
N ALA A 337 34.38 18.59 19.98
CA ALA A 337 34.73 17.18 19.78
C ALA A 337 33.67 16.22 20.34
N CYS A 338 33.05 16.58 21.47
CA CYS A 338 32.10 15.72 22.16
C CYS A 338 30.64 15.97 21.78
N SER A 339 30.28 17.10 21.15
CA SER A 339 28.89 17.39 20.76
C SER A 339 28.36 16.37 19.75
N ILE A 340 29.22 15.68 19.01
CA ILE A 340 28.77 14.62 18.11
C ILE A 340 28.06 13.49 18.86
N LEU A 341 28.37 13.30 20.15
CA LEU A 341 27.82 12.23 20.98
C LEU A 341 26.36 12.49 21.36
N THR A 342 25.90 13.73 21.37
CA THR A 342 24.48 14.06 21.63
C THR A 342 23.58 13.68 20.46
N ASP A 343 24.13 13.58 19.26
CA ASP A 343 23.38 13.20 18.05
C ASP A 343 23.15 11.68 17.93
N PHE A 344 23.83 10.87 18.74
CA PHE A 344 23.69 9.41 18.73
C PHE A 344 22.78 8.92 19.85
N GLU A 345 21.68 8.25 19.49
CA GLU A 345 20.90 7.45 20.43
C GLU A 345 21.61 6.11 20.70
N LEU A 346 22.49 6.10 21.71
CA LEU A 346 23.21 4.89 22.15
C LEU A 346 22.28 3.74 22.56
N ASP A 347 21.05 4.04 22.99
CA ASP A 347 19.99 3.06 23.31
C ASP A 347 19.60 2.16 22.12
N ARG A 348 19.92 2.57 20.89
CA ARG A 348 19.57 1.86 19.66
C ARG A 348 20.72 1.06 19.07
N LEU A 349 21.89 1.10 19.71
CA LEU A 349 22.98 0.23 19.30
C LEU A 349 22.61 -1.23 19.58
N LEU A 350 22.87 -2.06 18.58
CA LEU A 350 22.83 -3.51 18.77
C LEU A 350 23.79 -3.90 19.89
N PRO A 351 23.44 -4.91 20.68
CA PRO A 351 24.28 -5.36 21.78
C PRO A 351 25.58 -5.87 21.19
N PHE A 352 26.69 -5.55 21.84
CA PHE A 352 27.97 -6.09 21.43
C PHE A 352 27.99 -7.61 21.61
N PRO A 353 28.73 -8.37 20.79
CA PRO A 353 28.74 -9.84 20.87
C PRO A 353 29.11 -10.40 22.25
N TRP A 354 29.92 -9.66 23.03
CA TRP A 354 30.27 -10.04 24.39
C TRP A 354 29.13 -9.80 25.39
N SER A 355 28.30 -8.79 25.18
CA SER A 355 27.11 -8.55 26.01
C SER A 355 26.01 -9.57 25.76
N GLU A 356 25.86 -10.05 24.53
CA GLU A 356 24.95 -11.17 24.21
C GLU A 356 25.37 -12.44 24.97
N ARG A 357 26.64 -12.83 24.88
CA ARG A 357 27.17 -14.01 25.59
C ARG A 357 27.01 -13.91 27.10
N GLN A 358 27.17 -12.71 27.67
CA GLN A 358 27.00 -12.51 29.10
C GLN A 358 25.52 -12.53 29.52
N ALA A 359 24.62 -12.03 28.68
CA ALA A 359 23.18 -12.13 28.92
C ALA A 359 22.67 -13.58 28.82
N GLU A 360 23.21 -14.38 27.88
CA GLU A 360 22.98 -15.83 27.81
C GLU A 360 23.53 -16.56 29.04
N ALA A 361 24.75 -16.24 29.48
CA ALA A 361 25.35 -16.85 30.66
C ALA A 361 24.62 -16.52 31.98
N GLU A 362 23.89 -15.41 32.02
CA GLU A 362 23.08 -14.98 33.16
C GLU A 362 21.58 -15.30 33.00
N ASP A 363 21.21 -16.15 32.03
CA ASP A 363 19.82 -16.58 31.78
C ASP A 363 18.83 -15.42 31.51
N ARG A 364 19.34 -14.27 31.04
CA ARG A 364 18.53 -13.07 30.73
C ARG A 364 17.89 -13.10 29.35
N CYS A 365 18.37 -13.95 28.45
CA CYS A 365 17.83 -14.20 27.11
C CYS A 365 18.21 -15.61 26.63
N ALA A 366 17.54 -16.14 25.60
CA ALA A 366 17.86 -17.44 25.00
C ALA A 366 17.74 -17.43 23.47
N GLY A 367 18.82 -17.82 22.78
CA GLY A 367 18.84 -18.00 21.32
C GLY A 367 18.49 -16.71 20.55
N ALA A 368 17.56 -16.80 19.59
CA ALA A 368 17.12 -15.65 18.78
C ALA A 368 16.46 -14.52 19.59
N SER A 369 16.14 -14.72 20.88
CA SER A 369 15.66 -13.63 21.73
C SER A 369 16.80 -12.69 22.16
N CYS A 370 18.06 -13.11 22.08
CA CYS A 370 19.21 -12.30 22.47
C CYS A 370 19.52 -11.19 21.47
N SER A 371 19.16 -11.35 20.18
CA SER A 371 19.28 -10.28 19.19
C SER A 371 18.28 -9.13 19.37
N LEU A 372 17.31 -9.26 20.28
CA LEU A 372 16.37 -8.21 20.67
C LEU A 372 16.85 -7.40 21.88
N LEU A 373 17.94 -7.80 22.55
CA LEU A 373 18.54 -7.00 23.61
C LEU A 373 19.02 -5.68 23.03
N ARG A 374 18.79 -4.59 23.76
CA ARG A 374 19.33 -3.26 23.41
C ARG A 374 20.44 -2.90 24.37
N PHE A 375 21.40 -2.10 23.89
CA PHE A 375 22.44 -1.56 24.76
C PHE A 375 21.79 -0.72 25.88
N PRO A 376 21.98 -1.07 27.17
CA PRO A 376 21.32 -0.40 28.28
C PRO A 376 22.05 0.92 28.59
N TRP A 377 21.72 1.99 27.88
CA TRP A 377 22.25 3.31 28.19
C TRP A 377 21.38 3.98 29.27
N PRO A 378 21.95 4.46 30.39
CA PRO A 378 21.16 5.07 31.45
C PRO A 378 20.52 6.37 30.96
N ARG A 379 19.18 6.45 31.01
CA ARG A 379 18.43 7.67 30.63
C ARG A 379 18.86 8.90 31.45
N GLU A 380 19.19 8.69 32.72
CA GLU A 380 19.69 9.72 33.62
C GLU A 380 21.04 10.30 33.15
N LEU A 381 21.92 9.45 32.62
CA LEU A 381 23.21 9.87 32.09
C LEU A 381 23.03 10.66 30.79
N LYS A 382 22.11 10.23 29.91
CA LYS A 382 21.79 10.97 28.68
C LYS A 382 21.23 12.36 29.00
N ALA A 383 20.24 12.44 29.89
CA ALA A 383 19.67 13.72 30.33
C ALA A 383 20.72 14.63 30.96
N ALA A 384 21.61 14.09 31.81
CA ALA A 384 22.71 14.85 32.39
C ALA A 384 23.73 15.33 31.33
N LEU A 385 23.97 14.54 30.28
CA LEU A 385 24.84 14.92 29.17
C LEU A 385 24.23 16.07 28.36
N ASP A 386 22.94 15.96 28.01
CA ASP A 386 22.20 16.98 27.27
C ASP A 386 22.09 18.29 28.08
N ASP A 387 21.81 18.22 29.38
CA ASP A 387 21.80 19.37 30.30
C ASP A 387 23.18 20.03 30.40
N PHE A 388 24.26 19.24 30.40
CA PHE A 388 25.62 19.75 30.45
C PHE A 388 26.03 20.48 29.16
N PHE A 389 25.67 19.93 27.99
CA PHE A 389 25.98 20.57 26.71
C PHE A 389 25.12 21.81 26.45
N THR A 390 23.84 21.79 26.84
CA THR A 390 22.97 22.98 26.77
C THR A 390 23.42 24.09 27.72
N MET A 391 23.94 23.75 28.90
CA MET A 391 24.56 24.74 29.81
C MET A 391 25.82 25.40 29.19
N LEU A 392 26.53 24.67 28.32
CA LEU A 392 27.68 25.18 27.56
C LEU A 392 27.30 25.95 26.30
N ASP A 393 26.01 26.07 25.95
CA ASP A 393 25.52 26.97 24.91
C ASP A 393 25.37 28.39 25.47
N VAL A 394 26.48 29.13 25.44
CA VAL A 394 26.61 30.48 26.04
C VAL A 394 25.84 31.55 25.24
N LEU A 395 25.39 31.26 24.02
CA LEU A 395 24.69 32.21 23.16
C LEU A 395 23.44 31.56 22.57
N PRO A 396 22.29 32.29 22.50
CA PRO A 396 21.14 31.81 21.76
C PRO A 396 21.52 31.74 20.28
N SER A 397 21.64 30.54 19.74
CA SER A 397 21.84 30.35 18.31
C SER A 397 20.56 30.71 17.58
N ALA A 398 20.59 31.71 16.71
CA ALA A 398 19.57 31.81 15.68
C ALA A 398 19.66 30.53 14.84
N ASN A 399 18.52 29.91 14.50
CA ASN A 399 18.53 28.70 13.70
C ASN A 399 18.80 29.02 12.22
N VAL A 400 20.05 29.42 11.93
CA VAL A 400 20.53 29.83 10.61
C VAL A 400 20.39 28.67 9.63
N TYR A 401 20.64 27.44 10.09
CA TYR A 401 20.44 26.22 9.31
C TYR A 401 19.03 26.15 8.73
N PHE A 402 18.00 26.28 9.58
CA PHE A 402 16.60 26.22 9.15
C PHE A 402 16.25 27.32 8.14
N SER A 403 16.65 28.57 8.41
CA SER A 403 16.40 29.69 7.50
C SER A 403 17.07 29.50 6.13
N ILE A 404 18.30 28.99 6.08
CA ILE A 404 18.99 28.67 4.83
C ILE A 404 18.30 27.51 4.10
N ALA A 405 18.00 26.43 4.82
CA ALA A 405 17.35 25.25 4.25
C ALA A 405 16.00 25.63 3.61
N CYS A 406 15.18 26.42 4.29
CA CYS A 406 13.91 26.93 3.74
C CYS A 406 14.09 27.77 2.47
N ARG A 407 15.17 28.53 2.33
CA ARG A 407 15.39 29.38 1.15
C ARG A 407 16.10 28.66 0.01
N SER A 408 16.86 27.61 0.31
CA SER A 408 17.64 26.84 -0.66
C SER A 408 16.80 26.27 -1.80
N GLU A 409 15.53 25.93 -1.55
CA GLU A 409 14.59 25.45 -2.57
C GLU A 409 14.37 26.45 -3.71
N LYS A 410 14.54 27.75 -3.47
CA LYS A 410 14.35 28.79 -4.51
C LYS A 410 15.58 29.01 -5.39
N LEU A 411 16.69 28.30 -5.13
CA LEU A 411 17.87 28.37 -5.98
C LEU A 411 17.82 27.39 -7.16
N PHE A 412 16.97 26.36 -7.10
CA PHE A 412 16.93 25.27 -8.07
C PHE A 412 15.49 25.06 -8.55
N ASP A 413 15.31 24.89 -9.86
CA ASP A 413 13.99 24.68 -10.47
C ASP A 413 13.54 23.21 -10.39
N ASP A 414 14.48 22.26 -10.44
CA ASP A 414 14.20 20.82 -10.43
C ASP A 414 13.87 20.28 -9.01
N LYS A 415 12.94 19.32 -8.92
CA LYS A 415 12.45 18.76 -7.66
C LYS A 415 13.51 17.94 -6.93
N ASP A 416 14.26 17.11 -7.63
CA ASP A 416 15.30 16.26 -7.01
C ASP A 416 16.46 17.11 -6.50
N ASP A 417 16.83 18.14 -7.26
CA ASP A 417 17.85 19.12 -6.87
C ASP A 417 17.44 19.92 -5.63
N LYS A 418 16.16 20.25 -5.48
CA LYS A 418 15.64 20.95 -4.28
C LYS A 418 15.87 20.14 -3.00
N VAL A 419 15.69 18.81 -3.03
CA VAL A 419 15.90 17.95 -1.84
C VAL A 419 17.37 17.95 -1.42
N HIS A 420 18.28 17.84 -2.38
CA HIS A 420 19.72 17.89 -2.11
C HIS A 420 20.19 19.29 -1.70
N ALA A 421 19.62 20.35 -2.27
CA ALA A 421 19.93 21.74 -1.94
C ALA A 421 19.69 22.08 -0.46
N LYS A 422 18.63 21.53 0.14
CA LYS A 422 18.32 21.72 1.58
C LYS A 422 19.44 21.28 2.52
N ARG A 423 20.29 20.34 2.09
CA ARG A 423 21.43 19.83 2.88
C ARG A 423 22.74 20.49 2.45
N LEU A 424 22.93 20.69 1.15
CA LEU A 424 24.17 21.23 0.60
C LEU A 424 24.39 22.70 0.97
N VAL A 425 23.37 23.55 0.82
CA VAL A 425 23.53 25.01 1.00
C VAL A 425 23.87 25.39 2.45
N PRO A 426 23.18 24.86 3.48
CA PRO A 426 23.60 25.09 4.87
C PRO A 426 25.03 24.58 5.13
N SER A 427 25.40 23.41 4.59
CA SER A 427 26.73 22.84 4.76
C SER A 427 27.83 23.76 4.18
N LEU A 428 27.60 24.33 3.00
CA LEU A 428 28.51 25.31 2.39
C LEU A 428 28.64 26.59 3.21
N TYR A 429 27.54 27.05 3.83
CA TYR A 429 27.56 28.20 4.73
C TYR A 429 28.43 27.94 5.96
N TYR A 430 28.24 26.81 6.64
CA TYR A 430 29.05 26.46 7.82
C TYR A 430 30.51 26.20 7.48
N LEU A 431 30.81 25.72 6.26
CA LEU A 431 32.18 25.61 5.77
C LEU A 431 32.85 26.99 5.58
N GLY A 432 32.09 28.00 5.13
CA GLY A 432 32.56 29.38 4.95
C GLY A 432 32.53 30.24 6.22
N LEU A 433 31.80 29.80 7.26
CA LEU A 433 31.59 30.52 8.52
C LEU A 433 32.90 30.97 9.22
N PRO A 434 33.99 30.19 9.26
CA PRO A 434 35.25 30.65 9.86
C PRO A 434 35.87 31.84 9.12
N ILE A 435 35.78 31.86 7.79
CA ILE A 435 36.31 32.96 6.97
C ILE A 435 35.44 34.20 7.19
N LEU A 436 34.12 34.05 7.13
CA LEU A 436 33.16 35.14 7.34
C LEU A 436 33.33 35.76 8.74
N SER A 437 33.33 34.93 9.79
CA SER A 437 33.51 35.40 11.17
C SER A 437 34.87 36.07 11.40
N ALA A 438 35.95 35.58 10.81
CA ALA A 438 37.26 36.22 10.89
C ALA A 438 37.25 37.60 10.22
N THR A 439 36.69 37.72 9.01
CA THR A 439 36.58 39.01 8.31
C THR A 439 35.70 40.01 9.08
N CYS A 440 34.56 39.58 9.62
CA CYS A 440 33.70 40.43 10.45
C CYS A 440 34.40 40.89 11.73
N THR A 441 35.18 40.01 12.38
CA THR A 441 35.96 40.37 13.57
C THR A 441 37.03 41.42 13.24
N ILE A 442 37.74 41.28 12.12
CA ILE A 442 38.73 42.27 11.66
C ILE A 442 38.06 43.62 11.37
N LEU A 443 36.90 43.60 10.69
CA LEU A 443 36.12 44.82 10.42
C LEU A 443 35.65 45.50 11.71
N LEU A 444 35.19 44.73 12.69
CA LEU A 444 34.78 45.23 14.00
C LEU A 444 35.96 45.90 14.74
N CYS A 445 37.14 45.26 14.73
CA CYS A 445 38.37 45.88 15.24
C CYS A 445 38.70 47.17 14.51
N GLY A 446 38.57 47.21 13.18
CA GLY A 446 38.77 48.40 12.37
C GLY A 446 37.82 49.54 12.74
N ILE A 447 36.52 49.25 12.87
CA ILE A 447 35.50 50.22 13.29
C ILE A 447 35.84 50.78 14.67
N LEU A 448 36.24 49.93 15.62
CA LEU A 448 36.62 50.36 16.95
C LEU A 448 37.83 51.30 16.92
N VAL A 449 38.88 50.95 16.18
CA VAL A 449 40.12 51.74 16.11
C VAL A 449 39.96 53.04 15.34
N TYR A 450 39.28 53.02 14.19
CA TYR A 450 39.22 54.15 13.27
C TYR A 450 38.01 55.06 13.48
N ILE A 451 36.92 54.56 14.07
CA ILE A 451 35.67 55.33 14.25
C ILE A 451 35.40 55.59 15.73
N VAL A 452 35.38 54.54 16.56
CA VAL A 452 34.95 54.66 17.97
C VAL A 452 36.00 55.36 18.81
N VAL A 453 37.28 54.96 18.73
CA VAL A 453 38.35 55.57 19.52
C VAL A 453 38.52 57.08 19.20
N PRO A 454 38.56 57.53 17.93
CA PRO A 454 38.67 58.94 17.61
C PRO A 454 37.43 59.75 17.98
N SER A 455 36.23 59.18 17.80
CA SER A 455 34.98 59.86 18.19
C SER A 455 34.85 59.97 19.71
N GLY A 456 35.21 58.92 20.45
CA GLY A 456 35.24 58.97 21.91
C GLY A 456 36.27 59.97 22.44
N LYS A 457 37.45 60.09 21.80
CA LYS A 457 38.42 61.15 22.12
C LYS A 457 37.82 62.56 21.95
N LYS A 458 37.03 62.79 20.89
CA LYS A 458 36.30 64.05 20.69
C LYS A 458 35.22 64.29 21.75
N CYS A 459 34.64 63.24 22.31
CA CYS A 459 33.66 63.29 23.40
C CYS A 459 34.27 63.22 24.81
N GLY A 460 35.60 63.30 24.95
CA GLY A 460 36.29 63.29 26.25
C GLY A 460 36.44 61.90 26.91
N ILE A 461 36.18 60.83 26.18
CA ILE A 461 36.32 59.44 26.64
C ILE A 461 37.69 58.92 26.19
N PHE A 462 38.55 58.55 27.15
CA PHE A 462 39.89 58.02 26.90
C PHE A 462 39.92 56.50 27.13
N PHE A 463 40.33 55.75 26.12
CA PHE A 463 40.31 54.28 26.14
C PHE A 463 41.63 53.62 26.61
N SER A 464 42.66 54.40 26.96
CA SER A 464 43.89 53.90 27.60
C SER A 464 44.36 54.84 28.71
N GLU A 465 45.00 54.29 29.75
CA GLU A 465 45.59 55.07 30.86
C GLU A 465 46.67 56.04 30.33
N ALA A 466 47.49 55.59 29.37
CA ALA A 466 48.49 56.43 28.72
C ALA A 466 47.87 57.64 27.97
N ALA A 467 46.69 57.49 27.35
CA ALA A 467 46.00 58.59 26.68
C ALA A 467 45.30 59.56 27.66
N ARG A 468 44.99 59.10 28.88
CA ARG A 468 44.42 59.93 29.95
C ARG A 468 45.48 60.81 30.61
N GLU A 469 46.73 60.33 30.70
CA GLU A 469 47.85 61.05 31.31
C GLU A 469 48.49 62.10 30.40
N THR A 470 48.42 61.96 29.07
CA THR A 470 49.07 62.89 28.14
C THR A 470 48.30 64.19 27.85
N GLY A 471 47.04 64.33 28.27
CA GLY A 471 46.23 65.54 28.01
C GLY A 471 46.07 65.91 26.52
N PRO A 472 45.22 66.88 26.17
CA PRO A 472 45.25 67.46 24.83
C PRO A 472 46.48 68.36 24.73
N CYS A 473 47.49 67.97 23.95
CA CYS A 473 48.44 68.93 23.40
C CYS A 473 47.74 69.86 22.41
#